data_AF-A0A519CNV8-F1
#
_entry.id   AF-A0A519CNV8-F1
#
_cell.length_a   1.000
_cell.length_b   1.000
_cell.length_c   1.000
_cell.angle_alpha   90.00
_cell.angle_beta   90.00
_cell.angle_gamma   90.00
#
_symmetry.space_group_name_H-M   'P 1'
#
loop_
_entity.id
_entity.type
_entity.pdbx_description
1 polymer ?
#
loop_
_entity_poly.entity_id
_entity_poly.type
_entity_poly.pdbx_seq_one_letter_code
_entity_poly.pdbx_strand_id
1 'polypeptide(L)' 'MTKTITCNFTDKDCSWSAESTRNDDEELMSMVKEHVLDEHKEIELNPENIANIKSLIKVTKRFWWWG' A
#
# COMPACT_ATOMS: atom_id res chain seq x y z
N MET A 1 14.24 3.85 5.10
CA MET A 1 13.63 2.52 4.86
C MET A 1 12.53 2.75 3.86
N THR A 2 12.49 2.01 2.74
CA THR A 2 11.45 2.23 1.73
C THR A 2 10.25 1.38 2.10
N LYS A 3 9.09 2.01 2.26
CA LYS A 3 7.83 1.29 2.40
C LYS A 3 7.21 1.13 1.03
N THR A 4 6.66 -0.06 0.79
CA THR A 4 6.05 -0.42 -0.47
C THR A 4 4.68 -1.01 -0.18
N ILE A 5 3.72 -0.72 -1.04
CA ILE A 5 2.39 -1.30 -0.99
C ILE A 5 2.02 -1.76 -2.39
N THR A 6 1.34 -2.89 -2.46
CA THR A 6 0.87 -3.49 -3.72
C THR A 6 -0.64 -3.69 -3.59
N CYS A 7 -1.37 -3.37 -4.65
CA CYS A 7 -2.81 -3.58 -4.71
C CYS A 7 -3.11 -5.08 -4.85
N ASN A 8 -3.27 -5.76 -3.72
CA ASN A 8 -3.64 -7.19 -3.65
C ASN A 8 -4.86 -7.43 -2.74
N PHE A 9 -5.59 -6.37 -2.40
CA PHE A 9 -6.71 -6.42 -1.47
C PHE A 9 -8.06 -6.41 -2.19
N THR A 10 -8.05 -6.54 -3.53
CA THR A 10 -9.23 -6.33 -4.37
C THR A 10 -9.74 -7.59 -5.05
N ASP A 11 -9.11 -8.75 -4.80
CA ASP A 11 -9.34 -10.05 -5.47
C ASP A 11 -9.35 -9.99 -7.02
N LYS A 12 -9.01 -8.82 -7.58
CA LYS A 12 -8.83 -8.53 -8.98
C LYS A 12 -7.33 -8.42 -9.23
N ASP A 13 -6.88 -8.92 -10.37
CA ASP A 13 -5.50 -8.73 -10.84
C ASP A 13 -5.24 -7.23 -11.07
N CYS A 14 -4.78 -6.55 -10.02
CA CYS A 14 -4.37 -5.16 -10.06
C CYS A 14 -2.85 -5.07 -9.93
N SER A 15 -2.18 -4.58 -10.98
CA SER A 15 -0.72 -4.41 -11.00
C SER A 15 -0.27 -3.08 -10.37
N TRP A 16 -1.15 -2.37 -9.67
CA TRP A 16 -0.81 -1.10 -9.04
C TRP A 16 0.06 -1.32 -7.81
N SER A 17 1.12 -0.54 -7.69
CA SER A 17 1.97 -0.50 -6.51
C SER A 17 2.47 0.92 -6.29
N ALA A 18 2.71 1.25 -5.02
CA ALA A 18 3.27 2.51 -4.62
C ALA A 18 4.41 2.29 -3.63
N GLU A 19 5.38 3.19 -3.65
CA GLU A 19 6.49 3.19 -2.71
C GLU A 19 6.68 4.57 -2.10
N SER A 20 6.93 4.62 -0.80
CA SER A 20 7.34 5.83 -0.09
C SER A 20 8.73 5.63 0.48
N THR A 21 9.65 6.45 -0.01
CA THR A 21 11.03 6.55 0.49
C THR A 21 11.12 7.29 1.81
N ARG A 22 10.07 8.06 2.16
CA ARG A 22 9.94 8.82 3.41
C ARG A 22 9.50 7.98 4.61
N ASN A 23 9.20 6.70 4.40
CA ASN A 23 8.69 5.79 5.42
C ASN A 23 7.34 6.26 6.01
N ASP A 24 6.59 7.04 5.22
CA ASP A 24 5.34 7.66 5.61
C ASP A 24 4.16 6.75 5.21
N ASP A 25 3.40 6.28 6.21
CA ASP A 25 2.21 5.46 5.97
C ASP A 25 1.03 6.28 5.49
N GLU A 26 0.93 7.55 5.89
CA GLU A 26 -0.19 8.42 5.54
C GLU A 26 -0.14 8.79 4.05
N GLU A 27 1.06 9.05 3.53
CA GLU A 27 1.31 9.30 2.11
C GLU A 27 0.87 8.10 1.26
N LEU A 28 1.31 6.89 1.63
CA LEU A 28 0.92 5.66 0.94
C LEU A 28 -0.58 5.42 1.03
N MET A 29 -1.18 5.66 2.20
CA MET A 29 -2.61 5.47 2.36
C MET A 29 -3.43 6.45 1.52
N SER A 30 -2.98 7.69 1.34
CA SER A 30 -3.67 8.65 0.46
C SER A 30 -3.66 8.18 -1.00
N MET A 31 -2.51 7.70 -1.48
CA MET A 31 -2.38 7.14 -2.84
C MET A 31 -3.27 5.91 -3.03
N VAL A 32 -3.32 5.02 -2.04
CA VAL A 32 -4.19 3.83 -2.09
C VAL A 32 -5.66 4.24 -2.11
N LYS A 33 -6.07 5.22 -1.28
CA LYS A 33 -7.45 5.72 -1.29
C LYS A 33 -7.85 6.25 -2.66
N GLU A 34 -7.00 7.08 -3.27
CA GLU A 34 -7.26 7.61 -4.62
C GLU A 34 -7.34 6.48 -5.66
N HIS A 35 -6.40 5.53 -5.62
CA HIS A 35 -6.41 4.37 -6.52
C HIS A 35 -7.67 3.52 -6.36
N VAL A 36 -8.09 3.25 -5.12
CA VAL A 36 -9.31 2.46 -4.84
C VAL A 36 -10.55 3.20 -5.29
N LEU A 37 -10.63 4.51 -5.07
CA LEU A 37 -11.76 5.33 -5.51
C LEU A 37 -11.85 5.45 -7.03
N ASP A 38 -10.75 5.31 -7.77
CA ASP A 38 -10.77 5.43 -9.23
C ASP A 38 -11.00 4.07 -9.93
N GLU A 39 -10.20 3.06 -9.57
CA GLU A 39 -10.14 1.74 -10.23
C GLU A 39 -11.02 0.69 -9.52
N HIS A 40 -11.18 0.81 -8.20
CA HIS A 40 -11.87 -0.17 -7.36
C HIS A 40 -13.07 0.44 -6.63
N LYS A 41 -13.90 1.21 -7.35
CA LYS A 41 -15.11 1.88 -6.83
C LYS A 41 -16.09 0.97 -6.10
N GLU A 42 -16.02 -0.33 -6.38
CA GLU A 42 -16.82 -1.37 -5.73
C GLU A 42 -16.35 -1.71 -4.31
N ILE A 43 -15.14 -1.29 -3.93
CA ILE A 43 -14.53 -1.57 -2.63
C ILE A 43 -14.79 -0.41 -1.69
N GLU A 44 -15.59 -0.68 -0.68
CA GLU A 44 -15.83 0.27 0.39
C GLU A 44 -14.58 0.36 1.29
N LEU A 45 -14.01 1.56 1.42
CA LEU A 45 -12.89 1.84 2.32
C LEU A 45 -13.36 1.90 3.78
N ASN A 46 -13.79 0.75 4.29
CA ASN A 46 -14.17 0.57 5.69
C ASN A 46 -12.91 0.45 6.58
N PRO A 47 -13.02 0.68 7.91
CA PRO A 47 -11.87 0.64 8.80
C PRO A 47 -11.15 -0.72 8.84
N GLU A 48 -11.85 -1.84 8.62
CA GLU A 48 -11.23 -3.16 8.50
C GLU A 48 -10.35 -3.28 7.23
N ASN A 49 -10.84 -2.81 6.09
CA ASN A 49 -10.10 -2.78 4.83
C ASN A 49 -8.89 -1.85 4.95
N ILE A 50 -9.04 -0.69 5.58
CA ILE A 50 -7.92 0.21 5.84
C ILE A 50 -6.85 -0.47 6.72
N ALA A 51 -7.26 -1.21 7.76
CA ALA A 51 -6.33 -1.95 8.60
C ALA A 51 -5.62 -3.08 7.82
N ASN A 52 -6.36 -3.81 6.98
CA ASN A 52 -5.80 -4.85 6.11
C ASN A 52 -4.81 -4.27 5.09
N ILE A 53 -5.17 -3.18 4.41
CA ILE A 53 -4.31 -2.46 3.47
C ILE A 53 -3.04 -1.99 4.16
N LYS A 54 -3.16 -1.40 5.36
CA LYS A 54 -2.01 -0.96 6.15
C LYS A 54 -1.09 -2.12 6.53
N SER A 55 -1.64 -3.31 6.80
CA SER A 55 -0.89 -4.54 7.06
C SER A 55 -0.11 -5.03 5.82
N LEU A 56 -0.58 -4.71 4.61
CA LEU A 56 0.11 -5.05 3.36
C LEU A 56 1.32 -4.14 3.06
N ILE A 57 1.49 -3.04 3.81
CA ILE A 57 2.65 -2.16 3.66
C ILE A 57 3.91 -2.92 4.09
N LYS A 58 4.75 -3.26 3.12
CA LYS A 58 6.03 -3.95 3.34
C LYS A 58 7.15 -2.93 3.46
N VAL A 59 7.89 -3.01 4.55
CA VAL A 59 9.14 -2.25 4.73
C VAL A 59 10.27 -3.01 4.04
N THR A 60 10.66 -2.58 2.86
CA THR A 60 11.93 -2.95 2.25
C THR A 60 13.07 -2.29 3.05
N LYS A 61 13.58 -3.03 4.04
CA LYS A 61 14.88 -2.74 4.63
C LYS A 61 15.90 -2.98 3.54
N ARG A 62 16.47 -1.90 2.99
CA ARG A 62 17.69 -1.97 2.17
C ARG A 62 18.72 -2.67 3.06
N PHE A 63 18.89 -3.98 2.87
CA PHE A 63 19.84 -4.80 3.59
C PHE A 63 21.23 -4.22 3.30
N TRP A 64 21.74 -3.42 4.24
CA TRP A 64 23.17 -3.18 4.32
C TRP A 64 23.74 -4.47 4.89
N TRP A 65 24.21 -5.36 4.01
CA TRP A 65 25.11 -6.44 4.36
C TRP A 65 26.28 -5.78 5.11
N TRP A 66 26.36 -6.00 6.42
CA TRP A 66 27.52 -5.61 7.20
C TRP A 66 28.70 -6.42 6.67
N GLY A 67 29.74 -5.71 6.21
CA GLY A 67 30.99 -6.30 5.76
C GLY A 67 31.78 -6.97 6.87
#